data_AF-A0A6G3LND8-F1
#
_entry.id   AF-A0A6G3LND8-F1
#
_cell.length_a   1.000
_cell.length_b   1.000
_cell.length_c   1.000
_cell.angle_alpha   90.00
_cell.angle_beta   90.00
_cell.angle_gamma   90.00
#
_symmetry.space_group_name_H-M   'P 1'
#
loop_
_entity.id
_entity.type
_entity.pdbx_description
1 polymer ?
#
loop_
_entity_poly.entity_id
_entity_poly.type
_entity_poly.pdbx_seq_one_letter_code
_entity_poly.pdbx_strand_id
1 'polypeptide(L)'
;MRVTVDLKSLNIRGTIYFLIDTGASTTVLLDKDVNFLGIDVRRLKRAERDIGGIGGLISTYVVEDASLFFRTEDGGVVEEKLQLLVGRHELSGLSYIERALIMRLPSLLGRDVIYGFKFVCDRYHNEVFLER
;
A
#
# COMPACT_ATOMS: atom_id res chain seq x y z
N MET A 1 8.42 -0.87 5.34
CA MET A 1 8.02 -2.00 6.18
C MET A 1 7.68 -3.21 5.31
N ARG A 2 8.24 -4.39 5.61
CA ARG A 2 7.93 -5.65 4.91
C ARG A 2 6.61 -6.22 5.43
N VAL A 3 5.65 -6.45 4.56
CA VAL A 3 4.29 -6.91 4.93
C VAL A 3 3.88 -8.02 3.98
N THR A 4 3.30 -9.09 4.53
CA THR A 4 2.61 -10.09 3.69
C THR A 4 1.17 -9.65 3.49
N VAL A 5 0.77 -9.48 2.24
CA VAL A 5 -0.58 -9.12 1.82
C VAL A 5 -1.30 -10.39 1.37
N ASP A 6 -2.51 -10.61 1.85
CA ASP A 6 -3.42 -11.67 1.40
C ASP A 6 -4.70 -11.03 0.87
N LEU A 7 -4.99 -11.24 -0.41
CA LEU A 7 -6.14 -10.71 -1.14
C LEU A 7 -7.03 -11.90 -1.54
N LYS A 8 -7.92 -12.30 -0.64
CA LYS A 8 -8.63 -13.58 -0.74
C LYS A 8 -9.50 -13.68 -1.99
N SER A 9 -10.27 -12.64 -2.31
CA SER A 9 -11.14 -12.56 -3.48
C SER A 9 -10.38 -12.66 -4.81
N LEU A 10 -9.09 -12.35 -4.81
CA LEU A 10 -8.22 -12.43 -5.97
C LEU A 10 -7.35 -13.69 -5.99
N ASN A 11 -7.36 -14.50 -4.92
CA ASN A 11 -6.45 -15.63 -4.71
C ASN A 11 -4.98 -15.22 -4.86
N ILE A 12 -4.61 -14.06 -4.31
CA ILE A 12 -3.25 -13.50 -4.36
C ILE A 12 -2.71 -13.38 -2.96
N ARG A 13 -1.53 -13.95 -2.72
CA ARG A 13 -0.77 -13.75 -1.49
C ARG A 13 0.69 -13.49 -1.82
N GLY A 14 1.24 -12.43 -1.26
CA GLY A 14 2.62 -12.02 -1.55
C GLY A 14 3.21 -11.10 -0.50
N THR A 15 4.53 -10.97 -0.49
CA THR A 15 5.23 -10.06 0.42
C THR A 15 5.74 -8.85 -0.35
N ILE A 16 5.41 -7.65 0.14
CA ILE A 16 5.86 -6.38 -0.45
C ILE A 16 6.43 -5.44 0.63
N TYR A 17 7.02 -4.34 0.18
CA TYR A 17 7.56 -3.30 1.05
C TYR A 17 6.73 -2.03 0.92
N PHE A 18 5.97 -1.70 1.96
CA PHE A 18 5.28 -0.43 2.06
C PHE A 18 6.23 0.67 2.56
N LEU A 19 6.09 1.89 2.05
CA LEU A 19 6.61 3.09 2.69
C LEU A 19 5.64 3.48 3.81
N ILE A 20 6.14 3.74 5.02
CA ILE A 20 5.32 4.30 6.11
C ILE A 20 5.10 5.78 5.79
N ASP A 21 3.84 6.17 5.60
CA ASP A 21 3.49 7.53 5.19
C ASP A 21 2.40 8.10 6.10
N THR A 22 2.81 8.92 7.06
CA THR A 22 1.89 9.62 7.96
C THR A 22 1.09 10.72 7.26
N GLY A 23 1.51 11.16 6.07
CA GLY A 23 0.78 12.08 5.21
C GLY A 23 -0.38 11.42 4.46
N ALA A 24 -0.29 10.12 4.18
CA ALA A 24 -1.36 9.35 3.55
C ALA A 24 -2.48 9.01 4.55
N SER A 25 -3.73 9.37 4.22
CA SER A 25 -4.89 8.99 5.04
C SER A 25 -5.22 7.50 4.99
N THR A 26 -4.78 6.82 3.93
CA THR A 26 -5.15 5.44 3.64
C THR A 26 -3.97 4.65 3.09
N THR A 27 -3.98 3.34 3.32
CA THR A 27 -3.03 2.37 2.80
C THR A 27 -3.40 2.02 1.36
N VAL A 28 -2.43 2.11 0.45
CA VAL A 28 -2.67 1.94 -0.99
C VAL A 28 -1.55 1.15 -1.67
N LEU A 29 -1.94 0.20 -2.52
CA LEU A 29 -1.04 -0.44 -3.48
C LEU A 29 -0.90 0.44 -4.73
N LEU A 30 0.35 0.70 -5.15
CA LEU A 30 0.65 1.46 -6.37
C LEU A 30 1.19 0.55 -7.49
N ASP A 31 1.24 1.09 -8.71
CA ASP A 31 1.42 0.39 -9.98
C ASP A 31 2.54 -0.66 -9.97
N LYS A 32 3.68 -0.35 -9.31
CA LYS A 32 4.79 -1.29 -9.13
C LYS A 32 4.37 -2.58 -8.44
N ASP A 33 3.74 -2.47 -7.28
CA ASP A 33 3.37 -3.63 -6.46
C ASP A 33 2.10 -4.29 -6.98
N VAL A 34 1.21 -3.53 -7.63
CA VAL A 34 0.05 -4.07 -8.38
C VAL A 34 0.53 -4.99 -9.50
N ASN A 35 1.53 -4.57 -10.27
CA ASN A 35 2.13 -5.37 -11.33
C ASN A 35 2.88 -6.58 -10.76
N PHE A 36 3.69 -6.38 -9.71
CA PHE A 36 4.42 -7.46 -9.03
C PHE A 36 3.49 -8.57 -8.50
N LEU A 37 2.34 -8.19 -7.94
CA LEU A 37 1.34 -9.13 -7.42
C LEU A 37 0.44 -9.72 -8.51
N GLY A 38 0.53 -9.25 -9.76
CA GLY A 38 -0.30 -9.74 -10.86
C GLY A 38 -1.78 -9.36 -10.74
N ILE A 39 -2.10 -8.24 -10.09
CA ILE A 39 -3.48 -7.80 -9.87
C ILE A 39 -4.08 -7.26 -11.18
N ASP A 40 -5.14 -7.90 -11.68
CA ASP A 40 -5.91 -7.37 -12.80
C ASP A 40 -6.92 -6.31 -12.32
N VAL A 41 -6.47 -5.05 -12.30
CA VAL A 41 -7.26 -3.90 -11.85
C VAL A 41 -8.60 -3.76 -12.59
N ARG A 42 -8.73 -4.25 -13.83
CA ARG A 42 -9.97 -4.15 -14.62
C ARG A 42 -11.12 -4.98 -14.02
N ARG A 43 -10.79 -5.95 -13.17
CA ARG A 43 -11.76 -6.80 -12.46
C ARG A 43 -12.15 -6.24 -11.09
N LEU A 44 -11.48 -5.17 -10.64
CA LEU A 44 -11.76 -4.55 -9.36
C LEU A 44 -12.90 -3.54 -9.48
N LYS A 45 -13.65 -3.38 -8.39
CA LYS A 45 -14.62 -2.32 -8.25
C LYS A 45 -13.88 -0.98 -8.12
N ARG A 46 -14.35 0.04 -8.85
CA ARG A 46 -13.83 1.41 -8.69
C ARG A 46 -14.21 1.95 -7.30
N ALA A 47 -13.29 2.62 -6.64
CA ALA A 47 -13.56 3.29 -5.38
C ALA A 47 -14.52 4.47 -5.57
N GLU A 48 -15.19 4.89 -4.50
CA GLU A 48 -16.07 6.07 -4.53
C GLU A 48 -15.30 7.37 -4.80
N ARG A 49 -14.01 7.41 -4.44
CA ARG A 49 -13.14 8.58 -4.58
C ARG A 49 -11.79 8.16 -5.11
N ASP A 50 -11.27 9.00 -6.01
CA ASP A 50 -9.87 8.93 -6.44
C ASP A 50 -8.95 9.46 -5.33
N ILE A 51 -7.73 8.90 -5.26
CA ILE A 51 -6.71 9.38 -4.31
C ILE A 51 -6.00 10.58 -4.95
N GLY A 52 -5.77 11.62 -4.17
CA GLY A 52 -5.03 12.81 -4.57
C GLY A 52 -3.78 13.01 -3.73
N GLY A 53 -2.72 13.49 -4.38
CA GLY A 53 -1.48 13.90 -3.73
C GLY A 53 -0.77 15.00 -4.52
N ILE A 54 0.48 15.29 -4.16
CA ILE A 54 1.30 16.32 -4.82
C ILE A 54 1.44 16.05 -6.33
N GLY A 55 1.44 14.78 -6.74
CA GLY A 55 1.52 14.36 -8.15
C GLY A 55 0.20 14.40 -8.92
N GLY A 56 -0.91 14.85 -8.32
CA GLY A 56 -2.23 14.88 -8.93
C GLY A 56 -3.17 13.78 -8.42
N LEU A 57 -4.26 13.57 -9.17
CA LEU A 57 -5.28 12.55 -8.89
C LEU A 57 -4.96 11.25 -9.64
N ILE A 58 -5.18 10.11 -8.98
CA ILE A 58 -5.04 8.79 -9.58
C ILE A 58 -6.34 7.99 -9.46
N SER A 59 -6.61 7.15 -10.46
CA SER A 59 -7.79 6.28 -10.44
C SER A 59 -7.63 5.26 -9.32
N THR A 60 -8.67 5.14 -8.49
CA THR A 60 -8.62 4.24 -7.34
C THR A 60 -9.64 3.11 -7.45
N TYR A 61 -9.21 1.91 -7.04
CA TYR A 61 -10.00 0.69 -7.00
C TYR A 61 -9.90 0.06 -5.61
N VAL A 62 -10.75 -0.94 -5.35
CA VAL A 62 -10.91 -1.52 -4.02
C VAL A 62 -10.77 -3.03 -4.04
N VAL A 63 -10.07 -3.57 -3.02
CA VAL A 63 -10.14 -4.97 -2.60
C VAL A 63 -10.75 -5.02 -1.20
N GLU A 64 -11.94 -5.61 -1.08
CA GLU A 64 -12.76 -5.58 0.14
C GLU A 64 -12.24 -6.48 1.27
N ASP A 65 -11.47 -7.52 0.93
CA ASP A 65 -11.11 -8.62 1.83
C ASP A 65 -9.59 -8.79 2.00
N ALA A 66 -8.88 -7.67 2.04
CA ALA A 66 -7.44 -7.67 2.24
C ALA A 66 -7.06 -7.90 3.71
N SER A 67 -5.97 -8.63 3.91
CA SER A 67 -5.33 -8.82 5.22
C SER A 67 -3.84 -8.52 5.10
N LEU A 68 -3.33 -7.68 6.01
CA LEU A 68 -1.92 -7.34 6.15
C LEU A 68 -1.34 -8.09 7.35
N PHE A 69 -0.29 -8.87 7.11
CA PHE A 69 0.41 -9.61 8.14
C PHE A 69 1.78 -8.97 8.40
N PHE A 70 1.93 -8.43 9.61
CA PHE A 70 3.17 -7.85 10.12
C PHE A 70 3.88 -8.89 10.99
N ARG A 71 5.19 -9.01 10.83
CA ARG A 71 6.02 -9.84 11.72
C ARG A 71 6.47 -9.00 12.90
N THR A 72 6.26 -9.48 14.12
CA THR A 72 6.74 -8.85 15.35
C THR A 72 8.18 -9.29 15.63
N GLU A 73 8.88 -8.55 16.50
CA GLU A 73 10.29 -8.83 16.82
C GLU A 73 10.49 -10.17 17.53
N ASP A 74 9.51 -10.59 18.35
CA ASP A 74 9.47 -11.90 19.02
C ASP A 74 9.09 -13.07 18.10
N GLY A 75 8.91 -12.82 16.80
CA GLY A 75 8.60 -13.84 15.80
C GLY A 75 7.11 -14.14 15.62
N GLY A 76 6.24 -13.46 16.38
CA GLY A 76 4.80 -13.48 16.18
C GLY A 76 4.33 -12.80 14.89
N VAL A 77 3.01 -12.80 14.71
CA VAL A 77 2.35 -12.19 13.55
C VAL A 77 1.14 -11.40 14.02
N VAL A 78 1.04 -10.14 13.59
CA VAL A 78 -0.15 -9.30 13.75
C VAL A 78 -0.88 -9.24 12.41
N GLU A 79 -2.18 -9.52 12.43
CA GLU A 79 -3.07 -9.41 11.27
C GLU A 79 -3.92 -8.12 11.38
N GLU A 80 -3.88 -7.28 10.36
CA GLU A 80 -4.79 -6.14 10.20
C GLU A 80 -5.65 -6.36 8.96
N LYS A 81 -6.96 -6.39 9.15
CA LYS A 81 -7.95 -6.54 8.06
C LYS A 81 -8.43 -5.17 7.63
N LEU A 82 -8.48 -4.94 6.33
CA LEU A 82 -8.87 -3.66 5.77
C LEU A 82 -9.47 -3.81 4.38
N GLN A 83 -10.26 -2.80 4.00
CA GLN A 83 -10.54 -2.53 2.60
C GLN A 83 -9.30 -1.85 2.01
N LEU A 84 -8.57 -2.56 1.13
CA LEU A 84 -7.31 -2.07 0.59
C LEU A 84 -7.55 -1.32 -0.72
N LEU A 85 -6.98 -0.12 -0.82
CA LEU A 85 -7.05 0.67 -2.04
C LEU A 85 -5.94 0.27 -3.02
N VAL A 86 -6.29 0.30 -4.30
CA VAL A 86 -5.39 0.04 -5.42
C VAL A 86 -5.38 1.28 -6.32
N GLY A 87 -4.28 2.02 -6.31
CA GLY A 87 -4.07 3.19 -7.14
C GLY A 87 -3.49 2.83 -8.50
N ARG A 88 -3.99 3.48 -9.55
CA ARG A 88 -3.51 3.33 -10.92
C ARG A 88 -3.30 4.69 -11.58
N HIS A 89 -2.09 4.93 -12.06
CA HIS A 89 -1.79 6.14 -12.82
C HIS A 89 -2.22 5.98 -14.28
N GLU A 90 -2.65 7.07 -14.90
CA GLU A 90 -2.86 7.11 -16.35
C GLU A 90 -1.49 7.19 -17.03
N LEU A 91 -1.18 6.20 -17.86
CA LEU A 91 0.14 6.11 -18.48
C LEU A 91 0.12 6.59 -19.94
N SER A 92 -1.03 6.73 -20.58
CA SER A 92 -1.12 7.23 -21.95
C SER A 92 -0.53 8.65 -22.06
N GLY A 93 0.18 8.92 -23.15
CA GLY A 93 0.86 10.20 -23.36
C GLY A 93 2.17 10.40 -22.58
N LEU A 94 2.46 9.57 -21.57
CA LEU A 94 3.72 9.67 -20.80
C LEU A 94 4.91 9.10 -21.57
N SER A 95 6.05 9.79 -21.45
CA SER A 95 7.36 9.33 -21.91
C SER A 95 7.82 8.07 -21.16
N TYR A 96 8.82 7.39 -21.72
CA TYR A 96 9.43 6.24 -21.07
C TYR A 96 9.98 6.57 -19.67
N ILE A 97 10.59 7.75 -19.51
CA ILE A 97 11.17 8.19 -18.23
C ILE A 97 10.08 8.40 -17.18
N GLU A 98 8.97 9.07 -17.53
CA GLU A 98 7.86 9.30 -16.61
C GLU A 98 7.20 7.99 -16.17
N ARG A 99 6.98 7.05 -17.09
CA ARG A 99 6.47 5.71 -16.76
C ARG A 99 7.41 4.99 -15.80
N ALA A 100 8.72 5.06 -16.05
CA ALA A 100 9.72 4.45 -15.17
C ALA A 100 9.72 5.08 -13.78
N LEU A 101 9.48 6.39 -13.64
CA LEU A 101 9.35 7.07 -12.35
C LEU A 101 8.09 6.62 -11.59
N ILE A 102 6.95 6.52 -12.26
CA ILE A 102 5.70 5.99 -11.67
C ILE A 102 5.92 4.57 -11.14
N MET A 103 6.57 3.71 -11.93
CA MET A 103 6.88 2.33 -11.53
C MET A 103 7.90 2.22 -10.38
N ARG A 104 8.48 3.34 -9.93
CA ARG A 104 9.36 3.39 -8.74
C ARG A 104 8.63 3.87 -7.49
N LEU A 105 7.42 4.43 -7.63
CA LEU A 105 6.63 4.88 -6.50
C LEU A 105 6.32 3.68 -5.58
N PRO A 106 6.58 3.80 -4.27
CA PRO A 106 6.28 2.73 -3.33
C PRO A 106 4.79 2.73 -2.97
N SER A 107 4.22 1.54 -2.77
CA SER A 107 2.95 1.43 -2.05
C SER A 107 3.08 2.04 -0.66
N LEU A 108 2.00 2.66 -0.17
CA LEU A 108 2.01 3.46 1.06
C LEU A 108 1.21 2.75 2.14
N LEU A 109 1.77 2.67 3.35
CA LEU A 109 1.04 2.34 4.56
C LEU A 109 0.60 3.66 5.19
N GLY A 110 -0.71 3.89 5.22
CA GLY A 110 -1.31 5.14 5.66
C GLY A 110 -1.80 5.11 7.10
N ARG A 111 -2.41 6.22 7.51
CA ARG A 111 -2.94 6.41 8.87
C ARG A 111 -4.06 5.45 9.26
N ASP A 112 -4.82 4.93 8.29
CA ASP A 112 -5.85 3.91 8.51
C ASP A 112 -5.32 2.65 9.20
N VAL A 113 -4.05 2.28 8.93
CA VAL A 113 -3.37 1.19 9.63
C VAL A 113 -2.46 1.74 10.73
N ILE A 114 -1.65 2.77 10.44
CA ILE A 114 -0.64 3.27 11.39
C ILE A 114 -1.27 3.68 12.73
N TYR A 115 -2.45 4.30 12.73
CA TYR A 115 -3.10 4.77 13.96
C TYR A 115 -3.69 3.65 14.82
N GLY A 116 -3.72 2.41 14.33
CA GLY A 116 -3.99 1.23 15.16
C GLY A 116 -2.80 0.83 16.06
N PHE A 117 -1.69 1.55 15.96
CA PHE A 117 -0.43 1.33 16.69
C PHE A 117 0.11 2.64 17.24
N LYS A 118 0.99 2.55 18.24
CA LYS A 118 1.93 3.61 18.56
C LYS A 118 3.06 3.55 17.54
N PHE A 119 3.16 4.60 16.71
CA PHE A 119 4.27 4.75 15.77
C PHE A 119 5.43 5.50 16.42
N VAL A 120 6.60 4.86 16.48
CA VAL A 120 7.84 5.47 16.96
C VAL A 120 8.79 5.61 15.78
N CYS A 121 9.28 6.83 15.59
CA CYS A 121 10.34 7.17 14.65
C CYS A 121 11.37 8.02 15.39
N ASP A 122 12.32 7.35 16.03
CA ASP A 122 13.40 7.99 16.77
C ASP A 122 14.70 7.86 15.99
N ARG A 123 15.09 8.94 15.30
CA ARG A 123 16.34 8.95 14.54
C ARG A 123 17.58 8.96 15.44
N TYR A 124 17.49 9.51 16.66
CA TYR A 124 18.63 9.56 17.56
C TYR A 124 19.04 8.16 18.01
N HIS A 125 18.05 7.31 18.25
CA HIS A 125 18.25 5.90 18.61
C HIS A 125 18.22 4.94 17.40
N ASN A 126 18.00 5.46 16.18
CA ASN A 126 17.85 4.68 14.94
C ASN A 126 16.70 3.66 15.00
N GLU A 127 15.59 4.04 15.63
CA GLU A 127 14.40 3.21 15.84
C GLU A 127 13.26 3.66 14.92
N VAL A 128 12.66 2.71 14.21
CA VAL A 128 11.42 2.91 13.48
C VAL A 128 10.56 1.67 13.66
N PHE A 129 9.53 1.75 14.49
CA PHE A 129 8.66 0.61 14.79
C PHE A 129 7.21 1.01 15.04
N LEU A 130 6.35 0.00 14.99
CA LEU A 130 4.95 0.07 15.41
C LEU A 130 4.81 -0.81 16.66
N GLU A 131 4.21 -0.27 17.71
CA GLU A 131 3.99 -0.94 18.99
C GLU A 131 2.47 -1.03 19.26
N ARG A 132 2.01 -2.18 19.76
CA ARG A 132 0.63 -2.41 20.22
C ARG A 132 0.64 -2.93 21.65
#